data_AF-A0A3M5VN63-F1
#
_entry.id   AF-A0A3M5VN63-F1
#
_cell.length_a   1.000
_cell.length_b   1.000
_cell.length_c   1.000
_cell.angle_alpha   90.00
_cell.angle_beta   90.00
_cell.angle_gamma   90.00
#
_symmetry.space_group_name_H-M   'P 1'
#
loop_
_entity.id
_entity.type
_entity.pdbx_description
1 polymer ?
#
loop_
_entity_poly.entity_id
_entity_poly.type
_entity_poly.pdbx_seq_one_letter_code
_entity_poly.pdbx_strand_id
1 'polypeptide(L)'
;MVNVDALGGLPVPQSWADLLKPEYKGMVGYLDPSSAFVGYVSAVAINQAMGGSLDNFGPAIDYFQKLAKNSPIVPKQTAYARVLSGELPILVDYDFNAYRARYKDKANVAFVIPKEGTIGVPYVVSMVAKAPHRANAEKVLDFVLSDAGQALWAKAYLRPVRSKMPADVAAQFLPDSDYARAGVVDYQRMAAVQEAFAARYLREEK
;
A
#
# COMPACT_ATOMS: atom_id res chain seq x y z
N MET A 1 -7.61 1.07 1.65
CA MET A 1 -8.70 2.06 1.46
C MET A 1 -10.01 1.33 1.22
N VAL A 2 -11.13 1.96 1.57
CA VAL A 2 -12.45 1.33 1.54
C VAL A 2 -13.47 2.30 0.94
N ASN A 3 -14.12 1.93 -0.16
CA ASN A 3 -15.28 2.66 -0.67
C ASN A 3 -16.48 2.32 0.21
N VAL A 4 -16.93 3.30 1.00
CA VAL A 4 -17.97 3.12 2.02
C VAL A 4 -19.33 2.85 1.36
N ASP A 5 -19.61 3.46 0.22
CA ASP A 5 -20.87 3.25 -0.50
C ASP A 5 -20.96 1.83 -1.04
N ALA A 6 -19.83 1.28 -1.50
CA ALA A 6 -19.73 -0.06 -2.05
C ALA A 6 -19.75 -1.18 -0.98
N LEU A 7 -19.66 -0.85 0.31
CA LEU A 7 -19.81 -1.82 1.40
C LEU A 7 -21.27 -2.28 1.61
N GLY A 8 -22.25 -1.60 1.02
CA GLY A 8 -23.66 -1.98 1.16
C GLY A 8 -24.17 -1.96 2.61
N GLY A 9 -23.64 -1.04 3.43
CA GLY A 9 -24.01 -0.90 4.85
C GLY A 9 -23.21 -1.75 5.83
N LEU A 10 -22.28 -2.58 5.35
CA LEU A 10 -21.33 -3.26 6.23
C LEU A 10 -20.39 -2.26 6.93
N PRO A 11 -19.90 -2.57 8.14
CA PRO A 11 -18.95 -1.72 8.84
C PRO A 11 -17.62 -1.63 8.06
N VAL A 12 -16.93 -0.50 8.17
CA VAL A 12 -15.59 -0.35 7.60
C VAL A 12 -14.61 -1.25 8.36
N PRO A 13 -13.90 -2.20 7.72
CA PRO A 13 -12.94 -3.06 8.40
C PRO A 13 -11.80 -2.24 9.00
N GLN A 14 -11.36 -2.59 10.21
CA GLN A 14 -10.38 -1.83 11.00
C GLN A 14 -9.05 -2.56 11.19
N SER A 15 -8.95 -3.80 10.71
CA SER A 15 -7.84 -4.70 11.02
C SER A 15 -7.60 -5.67 9.86
N TRP A 16 -6.41 -6.30 9.82
CA TRP A 16 -6.17 -7.40 8.89
C TRP A 16 -7.13 -8.56 9.19
N ALA A 17 -7.34 -8.87 10.47
CA ALA A 17 -8.29 -9.90 10.88
C ALA A 17 -9.73 -9.66 10.37
N ASP A 18 -10.18 -8.40 10.30
CA ASP A 18 -11.51 -8.09 9.77
C ASP A 18 -11.67 -8.52 8.31
N LEU A 19 -10.62 -8.42 7.48
CA LEU A 19 -10.69 -8.79 6.06
C LEU A 19 -10.94 -10.30 5.84
N LEU A 20 -10.67 -11.13 6.86
CA LEU A 20 -10.94 -12.56 6.84
C LEU A 20 -12.40 -12.89 7.19
N LYS A 21 -13.21 -11.92 7.61
CA LYS A 21 -14.60 -12.19 7.98
C LYS A 21 -15.47 -12.50 6.76
N PRO A 22 -16.40 -13.47 6.84
CA PRO A 22 -17.24 -13.87 5.71
C PRO A 22 -18.11 -12.75 5.13
N GLU A 23 -18.47 -11.73 5.92
CA GLU A 23 -19.25 -10.58 5.42
C GLU A 23 -18.54 -9.80 4.30
N TYR A 24 -17.19 -9.84 4.23
CA TYR A 24 -16.41 -9.16 3.18
C TYR A 24 -16.03 -10.08 2.01
N LYS A 25 -16.66 -11.27 1.91
CA LYS A 25 -16.41 -12.20 0.81
C LYS A 25 -16.66 -11.54 -0.54
N GLY A 26 -15.69 -11.64 -1.45
CA GLY A 26 -15.72 -11.04 -2.79
C GLY A 26 -15.45 -9.53 -2.82
N MET A 27 -15.23 -8.87 -1.67
CA MET A 27 -15.07 -7.42 -1.58
C MET A 27 -13.62 -6.96 -1.45
N VAL A 28 -12.75 -7.84 -0.96
CA VAL A 28 -11.35 -7.53 -0.66
C VAL A 28 -10.48 -7.74 -1.90
N GLY A 29 -9.66 -6.75 -2.23
CA GLY A 29 -8.60 -6.89 -3.21
C GLY A 29 -7.25 -6.42 -2.70
N TYR A 30 -6.22 -7.01 -3.29
CA TYR A 30 -4.81 -6.67 -3.08
C TYR A 30 -4.06 -6.97 -4.38
N LEU A 31 -3.00 -6.21 -4.67
CA LEU A 31 -2.23 -6.48 -5.88
C LEU A 31 -1.46 -7.79 -5.74
N ASP A 32 -1.35 -8.56 -6.83
CA ASP A 32 -0.64 -9.85 -6.86
C ASP A 32 0.81 -9.69 -6.34
N PRO A 33 1.16 -10.27 -5.18
CA PRO A 33 2.48 -10.10 -4.56
C PRO A 33 3.64 -10.68 -5.37
N SER A 34 3.37 -11.57 -6.33
CA SER A 34 4.40 -12.16 -7.19
C SER A 34 4.83 -11.26 -8.34
N SER A 35 4.01 -10.26 -8.69
CA SER A 35 4.21 -9.43 -9.88
C SER A 35 4.19 -7.92 -9.60
N ALA A 36 3.45 -7.49 -8.58
CA ALA A 36 3.29 -6.09 -8.21
C ALA A 36 4.03 -5.78 -6.91
N PHE A 37 4.90 -4.76 -6.93
CA PHE A 37 5.66 -4.37 -5.74
C PHE A 37 4.76 -3.95 -4.57
N VAL A 38 3.65 -3.25 -4.81
CA VAL A 38 2.66 -2.91 -3.76
C VAL A 38 2.05 -4.17 -3.14
N GLY A 39 1.83 -5.21 -3.95
CA GLY A 39 1.38 -6.52 -3.48
C GLY A 39 2.41 -7.15 -2.53
N TYR A 40 3.68 -7.11 -2.92
CA TYR A 40 4.77 -7.57 -2.05
C TYR A 40 4.89 -6.76 -0.76
N VAL A 41 4.82 -5.43 -0.83
CA VAL A 41 4.78 -4.55 0.36
C VAL A 41 3.63 -4.92 1.28
N SER A 42 2.43 -5.16 0.73
CA SER A 42 1.25 -5.58 1.49
C SER A 42 1.48 -6.93 2.16
N ALA A 43 2.11 -7.88 1.46
CA ALA A 43 2.47 -9.17 2.04
C ALA A 43 3.47 -9.05 3.19
N VAL A 44 4.49 -8.18 3.09
CA VAL A 44 5.42 -7.90 4.20
C VAL A 44 4.69 -7.25 5.38
N ALA A 45 3.79 -6.30 5.11
CA ALA A 45 2.98 -5.63 6.14
C ALA A 45 2.13 -6.64 6.92
N ILE A 46 1.38 -7.48 6.21
CA ILE A 46 0.59 -8.57 6.78
C ILE A 46 1.50 -9.55 7.54
N ASN A 47 2.64 -9.93 6.96
CA ASN A 47 3.56 -10.87 7.59
C ASN A 47 4.00 -10.38 8.97
N GLN A 48 4.49 -9.14 9.05
CA GLN A 48 4.94 -8.55 10.30
C GLN A 48 3.80 -8.38 11.30
N ALA A 49 2.63 -7.92 10.83
CA ALA A 49 1.44 -7.77 11.67
C ALA A 49 0.98 -9.11 12.27
N MET A 50 1.18 -10.22 11.54
CA MET A 50 0.84 -11.58 11.98
C MET A 50 2.00 -12.29 12.72
N GLY A 51 3.07 -11.56 13.10
CA GLY A 51 4.19 -12.10 13.89
C GLY A 51 5.32 -12.75 13.07
N GLY A 52 5.33 -12.58 11.76
CA GLY A 52 6.38 -13.02 10.86
C GLY A 52 7.57 -12.06 10.78
N SER A 53 8.58 -12.45 10.00
CA SER A 53 9.77 -11.63 9.72
C SER A 53 10.18 -11.76 8.25
N LEU A 54 11.15 -10.98 7.79
CA LEU A 54 11.68 -11.11 6.43
C LEU A 54 12.37 -12.46 6.18
N ASP A 55 12.69 -13.20 7.24
CA ASP A 55 13.24 -14.56 7.16
C ASP A 55 12.17 -15.65 7.33
N ASN A 56 10.95 -15.27 7.71
CA ASN A 56 9.82 -16.18 7.90
C ASN A 56 8.51 -15.56 7.40
N PHE A 57 8.12 -15.93 6.18
CA PHE A 57 6.85 -15.56 5.55
C PHE A 57 5.69 -16.54 5.82
N GLY A 58 5.86 -17.53 6.71
CA GLY A 58 4.79 -18.45 7.07
C GLY A 58 3.48 -17.74 7.46
N PRO A 59 3.51 -16.74 8.34
CA PRO A 59 2.30 -16.02 8.76
C PRO A 59 1.56 -15.31 7.62
N ALA A 60 2.26 -14.68 6.68
CA ALA A 60 1.62 -14.09 5.50
C ALA A 60 1.02 -15.14 4.56
N ILE A 61 1.72 -16.25 4.30
CA ILE A 61 1.19 -17.33 3.46
C ILE A 61 -0.09 -17.91 4.08
N ASP A 62 -0.08 -18.21 5.38
CA ASP A 62 -1.24 -18.70 6.12
C ASP A 62 -2.41 -17.69 6.07
N TYR A 63 -2.10 -16.39 6.15
CA TYR A 63 -3.09 -15.34 6.03
C TYR A 63 -3.72 -15.30 4.64
N PHE A 64 -2.92 -15.34 3.56
CA PHE A 64 -3.45 -15.33 2.19
C PHE A 64 -4.29 -16.58 1.90
N GLN A 65 -3.88 -17.77 2.38
CA GLN A 65 -4.69 -18.99 2.27
C GLN A 65 -6.05 -18.87 2.99
N LYS A 66 -6.10 -18.17 4.14
CA LYS A 66 -7.36 -17.86 4.82
C LYS A 66 -8.18 -16.85 4.02
N LEU A 67 -7.54 -15.80 3.50
CA LEU A 67 -8.21 -14.77 2.71
C LEU A 67 -8.76 -15.33 1.40
N ALA A 68 -8.09 -16.29 0.77
CA ALA A 68 -8.54 -16.96 -0.45
C ALA A 68 -9.95 -17.56 -0.32
N LYS A 69 -10.32 -18.03 0.89
CA LYS A 69 -11.67 -18.53 1.20
C LYS A 69 -12.76 -17.44 1.10
N ASN A 70 -12.36 -16.17 1.19
CA ASN A 70 -13.19 -14.99 0.96
C ASN A 70 -13.17 -14.52 -0.49
N SER A 71 -12.63 -15.29 -1.43
CA SER A 71 -12.66 -14.99 -2.87
C SER A 71 -12.12 -13.58 -3.20
N PRO A 72 -10.88 -13.26 -2.81
CA PRO A 72 -10.33 -11.94 -3.01
C PRO A 72 -10.12 -11.66 -4.50
N ILE A 73 -10.14 -10.37 -4.85
CA ILE A 73 -9.87 -9.88 -6.20
C ILE A 73 -8.38 -9.54 -6.26
N VAL A 74 -7.60 -10.30 -7.04
CA VAL A 74 -6.12 -10.21 -7.05
C VAL A 74 -5.60 -9.68 -8.41
N PRO A 75 -5.67 -8.35 -8.68
CA PRO A 75 -5.20 -7.78 -9.93
C PRO A 75 -3.67 -7.70 -9.97
N LYS A 76 -3.10 -7.84 -11.17
CA LYS A 76 -1.65 -7.68 -11.42
C LYS A 76 -1.20 -6.22 -11.61
N GLN A 77 -2.16 -5.31 -11.76
CA GLN A 77 -1.94 -3.89 -12.00
C GLN A 77 -2.83 -3.05 -11.09
N THR A 78 -2.62 -1.72 -11.12
CA THR A 78 -3.38 -0.76 -10.30
C THR A 78 -4.89 -0.98 -10.40
N ALA A 79 -5.56 -0.97 -9.25
CA ALA A 79 -7.00 -1.21 -9.13
C ALA A 79 -7.77 0.03 -8.65
N TYR A 80 -7.13 1.20 -8.68
CA TYR A 80 -7.69 2.44 -8.16
C TYR A 80 -9.07 2.79 -8.73
N ALA A 81 -9.21 2.74 -10.06
CA ALA A 81 -10.47 3.07 -10.72
C ALA A 81 -11.61 2.12 -10.34
N ARG A 82 -11.30 0.85 -10.05
CA ARG A 82 -12.27 -0.17 -9.62
C ARG A 82 -12.79 0.11 -8.21
N VAL A 83 -11.97 0.73 -7.35
CA VAL A 83 -12.42 1.23 -6.05
C VAL A 83 -13.37 2.40 -6.23
N LEU A 84 -13.04 3.35 -7.10
CA LEU A 84 -13.91 4.51 -7.36
C LEU A 84 -15.26 4.11 -7.97
N SER A 85 -15.28 3.13 -8.88
CA SER A 85 -16.53 2.63 -9.48
C SER A 85 -17.36 1.75 -8.54
N GLY A 86 -16.80 1.33 -7.39
CA GLY A 86 -17.43 0.42 -6.44
C GLY A 86 -17.34 -1.06 -6.82
N GLU A 87 -16.72 -1.40 -7.94
CA GLU A 87 -16.45 -2.80 -8.35
C GLU A 87 -15.53 -3.52 -7.35
N LEU A 88 -14.63 -2.77 -6.70
CA LEU A 88 -13.74 -3.26 -5.66
C LEU A 88 -13.93 -2.46 -4.35
N PRO A 89 -14.81 -2.91 -3.44
CA PRO A 89 -15.12 -2.15 -2.23
C PRO A 89 -13.91 -1.91 -1.31
N ILE A 90 -13.04 -2.90 -1.13
CA ILE A 90 -11.88 -2.81 -0.25
C ILE A 90 -10.61 -3.09 -1.04
N LEU A 91 -9.65 -2.15 -1.04
CA LEU A 91 -8.33 -2.35 -1.63
C LEU A 91 -7.22 -2.13 -0.61
N VAL A 92 -6.34 -3.12 -0.46
CA VAL A 92 -5.06 -2.98 0.24
C VAL A 92 -4.07 -2.27 -0.68
N ASP A 93 -3.68 -1.05 -0.30
CA ASP A 93 -2.82 -0.16 -1.08
C ASP A 93 -2.25 0.95 -0.18
N TYR A 94 -1.33 1.76 -0.71
CA TYR A 94 -0.79 2.94 -0.04
C TYR A 94 -1.85 4.00 0.27
N ASP A 95 -1.59 4.76 1.32
CA ASP A 95 -2.49 5.78 1.88
C ASP A 95 -2.77 6.94 0.92
N PHE A 96 -1.78 7.35 0.11
CA PHE A 96 -1.94 8.45 -0.85
C PHE A 96 -3.10 8.24 -1.83
N ASN A 97 -3.42 7.00 -2.19
CA ASN A 97 -4.57 6.69 -3.05
C ASN A 97 -5.89 6.93 -2.31
N ALA A 98 -5.97 6.60 -1.03
CA ALA A 98 -7.16 6.85 -0.22
C ALA A 98 -7.43 8.36 -0.08
N TYR A 99 -6.38 9.14 0.19
CA TYR A 99 -6.48 10.59 0.29
C TYR A 99 -6.80 11.24 -1.06
N ARG A 100 -6.20 10.77 -2.16
CA ARG A 100 -6.58 11.22 -3.51
C ARG A 100 -8.06 10.98 -3.77
N ALA A 101 -8.55 9.76 -3.50
CA ALA A 101 -9.94 9.40 -3.71
C ALA A 101 -10.89 10.32 -2.92
N ARG A 102 -10.59 10.54 -1.64
CA ARG A 102 -11.44 11.35 -0.75
C ARG A 102 -11.42 12.84 -1.10
N TYR A 103 -10.23 13.40 -1.30
CA TYR A 103 -10.07 14.87 -1.34
C TYR A 103 -10.00 15.45 -2.74
N LYS A 104 -9.48 14.70 -3.73
CA LYS A 104 -9.45 15.15 -5.14
C LYS A 104 -10.65 14.63 -5.91
N ASP A 105 -10.90 13.33 -5.86
CA ASP A 105 -11.96 12.69 -6.65
C ASP A 105 -13.33 12.71 -5.94
N LYS A 106 -13.37 13.21 -4.70
CA LYS A 106 -14.59 13.40 -3.89
C LYS A 106 -15.40 12.12 -3.68
N ALA A 107 -14.75 10.96 -3.72
CA ALA A 107 -15.36 9.68 -3.41
C ALA A 107 -15.51 9.48 -1.89
N ASN A 108 -16.57 8.78 -1.47
CA ASN A 108 -16.79 8.41 -0.07
C ASN A 108 -15.87 7.23 0.32
N VAL A 109 -14.57 7.52 0.40
CA VAL A 109 -13.53 6.54 0.73
C VAL A 109 -12.98 6.78 2.13
N ALA A 110 -12.99 5.72 2.93
CA ALA A 110 -12.29 5.67 4.20
C ALA A 110 -10.85 5.15 4.02
N PHE A 111 -9.90 5.77 4.72
CA PHE A 111 -8.57 5.22 4.91
C PHE A 111 -8.46 4.60 6.30
N VAL A 112 -7.82 3.44 6.39
CA VAL A 112 -7.66 2.67 7.61
C VAL A 112 -6.22 2.18 7.68
N ILE A 113 -5.55 2.48 8.79
CA ILE A 113 -4.31 1.79 9.17
C ILE A 113 -4.70 0.64 10.10
N PRO A 114 -4.46 -0.62 9.71
CA PRO A 114 -4.86 -1.79 10.49
C PRO A 114 -4.37 -1.74 11.94
N LYS A 115 -5.20 -2.22 12.86
CA LYS A 115 -4.91 -2.22 14.32
C LYS A 115 -3.67 -3.02 14.68
N GLU A 116 -3.40 -4.11 13.96
CA GLU A 116 -2.22 -4.95 14.17
C GLU A 116 -0.93 -4.29 13.63
N GLY A 117 -1.07 -3.22 12.85
CA GLY A 117 0.04 -2.47 12.26
C GLY A 117 0.25 -2.71 10.78
N THR A 118 1.17 -1.94 10.22
CA THR A 118 1.59 -1.99 8.81
C THR A 118 3.04 -1.53 8.70
N ILE A 119 3.54 -1.33 7.49
CA ILE A 119 4.89 -0.79 7.24
C ILE A 119 4.83 0.48 6.39
N GLY A 120 5.81 1.35 6.58
CA GLY A 120 6.16 2.41 5.64
C GLY A 120 7.27 1.93 4.70
N VAL A 121 7.09 2.14 3.40
CA VAL A 121 8.12 1.88 2.38
C VAL A 121 8.26 3.11 1.48
N PRO A 122 9.49 3.64 1.29
CA PRO A 122 9.70 4.80 0.45
C PRO A 122 9.62 4.45 -1.04
N TYR A 123 9.18 5.42 -1.84
CA TYR A 123 9.45 5.40 -3.28
C TYR A 123 10.85 5.95 -3.54
N VAL A 124 11.65 5.18 -4.28
CA VAL A 124 13.02 5.54 -4.64
C VAL A 124 13.08 5.81 -6.13
N VAL A 125 13.72 6.92 -6.52
CA VAL A 125 14.04 7.25 -7.91
C VAL A 125 15.54 7.10 -8.09
N SER A 126 15.96 6.49 -9.19
CA SER A 126 17.36 6.25 -9.51
C SER A 126 17.64 6.58 -10.98
N MET A 127 18.88 6.99 -11.26
CA MET A 127 19.35 7.15 -12.62
C MET A 127 19.86 5.81 -13.16
N VAL A 128 19.44 5.46 -14.38
CA VAL A 128 19.94 4.27 -15.07
C VAL A 128 21.44 4.41 -15.34
N ALA A 129 22.23 3.37 -15.04
CA ALA A 129 23.70 3.40 -15.09
C ALA A 129 24.29 3.88 -16.43
N LYS A 130 23.63 3.56 -17.55
CA LYS A 130 24.02 3.95 -18.92
C LYS A 130 23.01 4.90 -19.58
N ALA A 131 22.40 5.79 -18.79
CA ALA A 131 21.40 6.72 -19.32
C ALA A 131 21.99 7.58 -20.47
N PRO A 132 21.37 7.59 -21.67
CA PRO A 132 21.88 8.34 -22.83
C PRO A 132 21.78 9.86 -22.63
N HIS A 133 20.99 10.31 -21.65
CA HIS A 133 20.77 11.72 -21.32
C HIS A 133 21.07 11.99 -19.84
N ARG A 134 22.27 11.62 -19.39
CA ARG A 134 22.69 11.71 -17.98
C ARG A 134 22.42 13.07 -17.32
N ALA A 135 22.84 14.15 -17.97
CA ALA A 135 22.65 15.51 -17.44
C ALA A 135 21.17 15.88 -17.25
N ASN A 136 20.26 15.37 -18.08
CA ASN A 136 18.83 15.60 -17.90
C ASN A 136 18.26 14.73 -16.76
N ALA A 137 18.75 13.50 -16.60
CA ALA A 137 18.37 12.64 -15.48
C ALA A 137 18.78 13.24 -14.13
N GLU A 138 19.99 13.80 -14.04
CA GLU A 138 20.48 14.53 -12.86
C GLU A 138 19.57 15.73 -12.54
N LYS A 139 19.22 16.56 -13.53
CA LYS A 139 18.28 17.68 -13.35
C LYS A 139 16.90 17.23 -12.83
N VAL A 140 16.40 16.08 -13.29
CA VAL A 140 15.12 15.53 -12.81
C VAL A 140 15.24 15.06 -11.36
N LEU A 141 16.33 14.38 -10.99
CA LEU A 141 16.57 13.96 -9.61
C LEU A 141 16.69 15.18 -8.68
N ASP A 142 17.43 16.20 -9.07
CA ASP A 142 17.57 17.46 -8.33
C ASP A 142 16.21 18.14 -8.14
N PHE A 143 15.39 18.21 -9.20
CA PHE A 143 14.06 18.78 -9.10
C PHE A 143 13.13 17.97 -8.18
N VAL A 144 13.09 16.64 -8.32
CA VAL A 144 12.25 15.75 -7.49
C VAL A 144 12.59 15.90 -6.00
N LEU A 145 13.87 16.10 -5.68
CA LEU A 145 14.36 16.29 -4.31
C LEU A 145 14.36 17.74 -3.84
N SER A 146 14.12 18.72 -4.71
CA SER A 146 13.98 20.13 -4.33
C SER A 146 12.73 20.37 -3.49
N ASP A 147 12.67 21.50 -2.78
CA ASP A 147 11.48 21.90 -2.03
C ASP A 147 10.23 21.99 -2.92
N ALA A 148 10.39 22.47 -4.16
CA ALA A 148 9.31 22.54 -5.13
C ALA A 148 8.80 21.14 -5.52
N GLY A 149 9.70 20.22 -5.85
CA GLY A 149 9.34 18.83 -6.19
C GLY A 149 8.69 18.10 -5.02
N GLN A 150 9.25 18.25 -3.82
CA GLN A 150 8.71 17.67 -2.61
C GLN A 150 7.33 18.24 -2.25
N ALA A 151 7.08 19.54 -2.48
CA ALA A 151 5.76 20.13 -2.31
C ALA A 151 4.74 19.61 -3.33
N LEU A 152 5.15 19.29 -4.57
CA LEU A 152 4.29 18.64 -5.55
C LEU A 152 3.90 17.23 -5.11
N TRP A 153 4.85 16.45 -4.58
CA TRP A 153 4.58 15.13 -4.02
C TRP A 153 3.67 15.19 -2.80
N ALA A 154 3.87 16.18 -1.93
CA ALA A 154 2.97 16.44 -0.80
C ALA A 154 1.53 16.67 -1.27
N LYS A 155 1.32 17.51 -2.29
CA LYS A 155 0.00 17.74 -2.90
C LYS A 155 -0.59 16.51 -3.59
N ALA A 156 0.21 15.48 -3.84
CA ALA A 156 -0.22 14.17 -4.30
C ALA A 156 -0.42 13.16 -3.15
N TYR A 157 -0.37 13.62 -1.90
CA TYR A 157 -0.50 12.84 -0.66
C TYR A 157 0.65 11.88 -0.37
N LEU A 158 1.80 12.05 -1.03
CA LEU A 158 3.02 11.38 -0.60
C LEU A 158 3.66 12.17 0.53
N ARG A 159 4.24 11.47 1.49
CA ARG A 159 5.02 12.08 2.58
C ARG A 159 6.38 12.54 2.06
N PRO A 160 6.68 13.85 2.10
CA PRO A 160 7.99 14.34 1.67
C PRO A 160 9.12 13.81 2.55
N VAL A 161 10.31 13.66 1.97
CA VAL A 161 11.51 13.14 2.65
C VAL A 161 12.53 14.22 3.02
N ARG A 162 12.38 15.44 2.48
CA ARG A 162 13.31 16.57 2.74
C ARG A 162 12.67 17.83 3.30
N SER A 163 11.39 18.04 3.04
CA SER A 163 10.66 19.25 3.47
C SER A 163 9.46 18.87 4.35
N LYS A 164 8.92 19.85 5.08
CA LYS A 164 7.67 19.64 5.80
C LYS A 164 6.51 19.57 4.80
N MET A 165 5.55 18.69 5.08
CA MET A 165 4.29 18.69 4.37
C MET A 165 3.57 20.04 4.59
N PRO A 166 3.00 20.67 3.54
CA PRO A 166 2.17 21.85 3.70
C PRO A 166 1.03 21.62 4.70
N ALA A 167 0.73 22.61 5.55
CA ALA A 167 -0.20 22.43 6.67
C ALA A 167 -1.64 22.08 6.22
N ASP A 168 -2.09 22.65 5.10
CA ASP A 168 -3.38 22.37 4.48
C ASP A 168 -3.51 20.92 4.00
N VAL A 169 -2.40 20.33 3.56
CA VAL A 169 -2.32 18.93 3.18
C VAL A 169 -2.17 18.04 4.41
N ALA A 170 -1.31 18.40 5.36
CA ALA A 170 -1.11 17.63 6.60
C ALA A 170 -2.41 17.47 7.40
N ALA A 171 -3.26 18.50 7.44
CA ALA A 171 -4.57 18.47 8.09
C ALA A 171 -5.56 17.45 7.48
N GLN A 172 -5.27 16.90 6.30
CA GLN A 172 -6.08 15.89 5.62
C GLN A 172 -5.67 14.45 5.98
N PHE A 173 -4.50 14.25 6.57
CA PHE A 173 -4.02 12.93 6.95
C PHE A 173 -4.73 12.42 8.22
N LEU A 174 -4.75 11.12 8.40
CA LEU A 174 -5.04 10.52 9.71
C LEU A 174 -4.07 11.05 10.77
N PRO A 175 -4.48 11.08 12.05
CA PRO A 175 -3.63 11.53 13.14
C PRO A 175 -2.32 10.72 13.23
N ASP A 176 -1.25 11.36 13.69
CA ASP A 176 0.06 10.70 13.86
C ASP A 176 0.01 9.46 14.77
N SER A 177 -0.93 9.42 15.72
CA SER A 177 -1.16 8.25 16.58
C SER A 177 -1.57 7.00 15.80
N ASP A 178 -2.23 7.14 14.65
CA ASP A 178 -2.53 6.00 13.78
C ASP A 178 -1.29 5.51 13.04
N TYR A 179 -0.44 6.46 12.61
CA TYR A 179 0.81 6.15 11.95
C TYR A 179 1.89 5.60 12.90
N ALA A 180 1.73 5.73 14.21
CA ALA A 180 2.61 5.07 15.19
C ALA A 180 2.59 3.52 15.05
N ARG A 181 1.54 2.96 14.43
CA ARG A 181 1.45 1.52 14.10
C ARG A 181 2.08 1.15 12.75
N ALA A 182 2.62 2.12 12.00
CA ALA A 182 3.35 1.87 10.77
C ALA A 182 4.86 1.73 11.09
N GLY A 183 5.35 0.49 11.06
CA GLY A 183 6.75 0.18 11.30
C GLY A 183 7.66 0.54 10.14
N VAL A 184 8.97 0.51 10.40
CA VAL A 184 10.01 0.57 9.38
C VAL A 184 10.43 -0.84 8.98
N VAL A 185 10.92 -1.00 7.76
CA VAL A 185 11.42 -2.28 7.25
C VAL A 185 12.87 -2.11 6.77
N ASP A 186 13.70 -3.14 7.00
CA ASP A 186 15.00 -3.23 6.34
C ASP A 186 14.79 -3.41 4.83
N TYR A 187 14.93 -2.31 4.09
CA TYR A 187 14.66 -2.29 2.66
C TYR A 187 15.63 -3.17 1.86
N GLN A 188 16.89 -3.27 2.30
CA GLN A 188 17.88 -4.11 1.62
C GLN A 188 17.55 -5.58 1.82
N ARG A 189 17.23 -6.00 3.05
CA ARG A 189 16.79 -7.37 3.32
C ARG A 189 15.48 -7.67 2.61
N MET A 190 14.53 -6.75 2.61
CA MET A 190 13.25 -6.88 1.91
C MET A 190 13.45 -7.11 0.41
N ALA A 191 14.36 -6.38 -0.23
CA ALA A 191 14.71 -6.60 -1.63
C ALA A 191 15.37 -7.98 -1.83
N ALA A 192 16.31 -8.37 -0.96
CA ALA A 192 17.05 -9.62 -1.07
C ALA A 192 16.16 -10.89 -0.95
N VAL A 193 15.05 -10.82 -0.22
CA VAL A 193 14.13 -11.97 -0.02
C VAL A 193 12.91 -11.96 -0.94
N GLN A 194 12.72 -10.91 -1.74
CA GLN A 194 11.52 -10.72 -2.56
C GLN A 194 11.29 -11.86 -3.56
N GLU A 195 12.32 -12.27 -4.29
CA GLU A 195 12.20 -13.32 -5.30
C GLU A 195 11.84 -14.67 -4.67
N ALA A 196 12.48 -15.01 -3.55
CA ALA A 196 12.20 -16.23 -2.80
C ALA A 196 10.76 -16.23 -2.25
N PHE A 197 10.30 -15.09 -1.72
CA PHE A 197 8.91 -14.92 -1.30
C PHE A 197 7.94 -15.09 -2.48
N ALA A 198 8.16 -14.41 -3.61
CA ALA A 198 7.28 -14.47 -4.77
C ALA A 198 7.15 -15.90 -5.31
N ALA A 199 8.27 -16.62 -5.41
CA ALA A 199 8.29 -18.02 -5.82
C ALA A 199 7.53 -18.92 -4.82
N ARG A 200 7.63 -18.64 -3.53
CA ARG A 200 6.90 -19.38 -2.48
C ARG A 200 5.40 -19.10 -2.54
N TYR A 201 5.01 -17.83 -2.61
CA TYR A 201 3.62 -17.39 -2.74
C TYR A 201 2.91 -18.11 -3.89
N LEU A 202 3.51 -18.13 -5.08
CA LEU A 202 2.96 -18.83 -6.26
C LEU A 202 2.79 -20.34 -6.09
N ARG A 203 3.58 -20.99 -5.24
CA ARG A 203 3.48 -22.43 -4.96
C ARG A 203 2.42 -22.74 -3.91
N GLU A 204 2.31 -21.90 -2.88
CA GLU A 204 1.60 -22.22 -1.64
C GLU A 204 0.25 -21.50 -1.48
N GLU A 205 -0.02 -20.43 -2.23
CA GLU A 205 -1.29 -19.68 -2.14
C GLU A 205 -2.45 -20.31 -2.92
N LYS A 206 -2.28 -21.55 -3.41
CA LYS A 206 -3.33 -22.30 -4.12
C LYS A 206 -4.44 -22.76 -3.20
#